data_AF-A0A183IY62-F1
#
_entry.id   AF-A0A183IY62-F1
#
_cell.length_a   1.000
_cell.length_b   1.000
_cell.length_c   1.000
_cell.angle_alpha   90.00
_cell.angle_beta   90.00
_cell.angle_gamma   90.00
#
_symmetry.space_group_name_H-M   'P 1'
#
loop_
_entity.id
_entity.type
_entity.pdbx_description
1 polymer ?
#
loop_
_entity_poly.entity_id
_entity_poly.type
_entity_poly.pdbx_seq_one_letter_code
_entity_poly.pdbx_strand_id
1 'polypeptide(L)'
;VQSSFYAEEQPSNLVKEGDFLNVHVTSAPAVVALGLMFLKSSDGEVARWLKPPDNFRSLKAVRPDILLLKTLAYNLVMWREILPRTSWVKGNVPDIVANAVTCFSKYDHLVDDDVDDELISQSYCYIVTGACFSLGFKFAAFKNVMFLHLHDDIFQFSFLKIFLPDARPAHLKPISIRQLVKKAGRYTIESCIGAILLAMGIVMAGTGNLDLLRIIRCCHGRLDFDDSNLCPFHMATHMALGLLFLGGGRFSLKGDNFSIAAMLAAFFPKFPIHLNDNRYHLQALRHLYVFASDFVALSTKDASTNCDVSTDVAVTFKVYTRV
;
A
#
# COMPACT_ATOMS: atom_id res chain seq x y z
N VAL A 1 34.92 -48.28 5.43
CA VAL A 1 35.24 -47.18 4.49
C VAL A 1 33.94 -46.56 4.02
N GLN A 2 33.35 -45.69 4.83
CA GLN A 2 32.25 -44.82 4.41
C GLN A 2 32.84 -43.41 4.44
N SER A 3 33.37 -43.00 3.29
CA SER A 3 33.83 -41.63 3.06
C SER A 3 32.61 -40.73 3.03
N SER A 4 32.47 -39.95 4.10
CA SER A 4 31.56 -38.82 4.20
C SER A 4 31.85 -37.81 3.09
N PHE A 5 31.00 -37.77 2.07
CA PHE A 5 30.88 -36.63 1.16
C PHE A 5 30.20 -35.47 1.91
N TYR A 6 30.89 -34.86 2.86
CA TYR A 6 30.61 -33.46 3.19
C TYR A 6 31.38 -32.66 2.14
N ALA A 7 30.69 -32.26 1.07
CA ALA A 7 31.19 -31.18 0.25
C ALA A 7 31.35 -29.98 1.20
N GLU A 8 32.58 -29.55 1.46
CA GLU A 8 32.81 -28.22 2.04
C GLU A 8 32.12 -27.23 1.11
N GLU A 9 30.96 -26.71 1.52
CA GLU A 9 30.31 -25.62 0.79
C GLU A 9 31.30 -24.46 0.77
N GLN A 10 31.91 -24.21 -0.38
CA GLN A 10 32.79 -23.07 -0.54
C GLN A 10 31.95 -21.81 -0.27
N PRO A 11 32.26 -21.05 0.79
CA PRO A 11 31.45 -19.89 1.14
C PRO A 11 31.55 -18.85 0.02
N SER A 12 30.46 -18.13 -0.21
CA SER A 12 30.44 -17.04 -1.18
C SER A 12 31.47 -15.97 -0.81
N ASN A 13 32.24 -15.51 -1.80
CA ASN A 13 33.21 -14.43 -1.63
C ASN A 13 32.53 -13.04 -1.44
N LEU A 14 31.23 -12.94 -1.73
CA LEU A 14 30.50 -11.66 -1.73
C LEU A 14 29.49 -11.56 -0.57
N VAL A 15 28.95 -12.68 -0.11
CA VAL A 15 27.93 -12.72 0.95
C VAL A 15 28.36 -13.71 2.01
N LYS A 16 28.56 -13.22 3.23
CA LYS A 16 28.77 -14.05 4.40
C LYS A 16 27.44 -14.23 5.12
N GLU A 17 26.82 -15.39 4.95
CA GLU A 17 25.65 -15.78 5.74
C GLU A 17 26.10 -16.39 7.07
N GLY A 18 25.33 -16.17 8.13
CA GLY A 18 25.51 -16.87 9.41
C GLY A 18 24.70 -18.17 9.44
N ASP A 19 24.74 -18.87 10.57
CA ASP A 19 24.01 -20.13 10.75
C ASP A 19 22.47 -19.96 10.75
N PHE A 20 22.00 -18.72 10.91
CA PHE A 20 20.58 -18.38 10.89
C PHE A 20 20.15 -17.82 9.53
N LEU A 21 18.92 -18.15 9.13
CA LEU A 21 18.32 -17.69 7.88
C LEU A 21 18.28 -16.16 7.80
N ASN A 22 18.74 -15.61 6.68
CA ASN A 22 18.69 -14.18 6.42
C ASN A 22 17.26 -13.69 6.13
N VAL A 23 16.55 -13.31 7.19
CA VAL A 23 15.18 -12.77 7.12
C VAL A 23 15.06 -11.50 6.28
N HIS A 24 16.14 -10.75 6.06
CA HIS A 24 16.10 -9.55 5.23
C HIS A 24 15.90 -9.86 3.74
N VAL A 25 16.23 -11.06 3.30
CA VAL A 25 16.02 -11.52 1.91
C VAL A 25 14.72 -12.33 1.81
N THR A 26 14.46 -13.22 2.77
CA THR A 26 13.38 -14.21 2.66
C THR A 26 12.02 -13.74 3.19
N SER A 27 11.96 -12.71 4.04
CA SER A 27 10.70 -12.29 4.68
C SER A 27 9.65 -11.76 3.70
N ALA A 28 10.01 -10.83 2.82
CA ALA A 28 9.08 -10.25 1.85
C ALA A 28 8.42 -11.30 0.93
N PRO A 29 9.16 -12.19 0.23
CA PRO A 29 8.54 -13.23 -0.59
C PRO A 29 7.74 -14.24 0.24
N ALA A 30 8.21 -14.61 1.44
CA ALA A 30 7.47 -15.55 2.30
C ALA A 30 6.11 -14.98 2.75
N VAL A 31 6.06 -13.72 3.16
CA VAL A 31 4.82 -13.03 3.57
C VAL A 31 3.83 -12.93 2.40
N VAL A 32 4.32 -12.57 1.22
CA VAL A 32 3.49 -12.50 0.00
C VAL A 32 2.98 -13.88 -0.40
N ALA A 33 3.84 -14.90 -0.39
CA ALA A 33 3.47 -16.27 -0.72
C ALA A 33 2.37 -16.79 0.23
N LEU A 34 2.54 -16.62 1.54
CA LEU A 34 1.51 -17.01 2.52
C LEU A 34 0.19 -16.27 2.29
N GLY A 35 0.24 -14.95 2.05
CA GLY A 35 -0.95 -14.16 1.76
C GLY A 35 -1.70 -14.61 0.50
N LEU A 36 -0.97 -15.05 -0.54
CA LEU A 36 -1.56 -15.55 -1.78
C LEU A 36 -2.05 -17.00 -1.67
N MET A 37 -1.33 -17.87 -0.96
CA MET A 37 -1.72 -19.26 -0.72
C MET A 37 -3.05 -19.34 0.03
N PHE A 38 -3.25 -18.46 1.01
CA PHE A 38 -4.45 -18.40 1.86
C PHE A 38 -5.40 -17.25 1.47
N LEU A 39 -5.30 -16.75 0.23
CA LEU A 39 -6.09 -15.62 -0.26
C LEU A 39 -7.60 -15.88 -0.12
N LYS A 40 -8.28 -15.00 0.63
CA LYS A 40 -9.73 -15.07 0.92
C LYS A 40 -10.19 -16.34 1.65
N SER A 41 -9.27 -17.07 2.29
CA SER A 41 -9.59 -18.30 3.04
C SER A 41 -10.22 -18.03 4.40
N SER A 42 -10.01 -16.85 4.99
CA SER A 42 -10.39 -16.54 6.38
C SER A 42 -9.80 -17.50 7.43
N ASP A 43 -8.59 -18.03 7.16
CA ASP A 43 -7.84 -18.87 8.11
C ASP A 43 -7.23 -18.03 9.24
N GLY A 44 -7.75 -18.21 10.46
CA GLY A 44 -7.31 -17.48 11.65
C GLY A 44 -5.90 -17.83 12.13
N GLU A 45 -5.43 -19.07 11.92
CA GLU A 45 -4.10 -19.49 12.38
C GLU A 45 -3.01 -18.84 11.53
N VAL A 46 -3.18 -18.88 10.20
CA VAL A 46 -2.24 -18.23 9.28
C VAL A 46 -2.30 -16.71 9.44
N ALA A 47 -3.51 -16.15 9.60
CA ALA A 47 -3.67 -14.72 9.87
C ALA A 47 -2.93 -14.29 11.15
N ARG A 48 -2.95 -15.10 12.21
CA ARG A 48 -2.22 -14.82 13.45
C ARG A 48 -0.70 -14.68 13.22
N TRP A 49 -0.10 -15.47 12.33
CA TRP A 49 1.33 -15.35 12.00
C TRP A 49 1.66 -14.06 11.22
N LEU A 50 0.73 -13.64 10.36
CA LEU A 50 0.86 -12.45 9.51
C LEU A 50 0.53 -11.15 10.24
N LYS A 51 -0.17 -11.21 11.38
CA LYS A 51 -0.52 -10.03 12.18
C LYS A 51 0.75 -9.24 12.58
N PRO A 52 0.71 -7.89 12.54
CA PRO A 52 1.79 -7.06 13.06
C PRO A 52 2.07 -7.39 14.55
N PRO A 53 3.34 -7.43 14.98
CA PRO A 53 3.68 -7.78 16.35
C PRO A 53 3.08 -6.81 17.37
N ASP A 54 2.64 -7.36 18.51
CA ASP A 54 1.99 -6.66 19.60
C ASP A 54 2.92 -6.33 20.78
N ASN A 55 4.21 -6.62 20.66
CA ASN A 55 5.22 -6.40 21.70
C ASN A 55 6.47 -5.71 21.11
N PHE A 56 7.10 -4.80 21.87
CA PHE A 56 8.24 -4.02 21.41
C PHE A 56 9.44 -4.87 20.97
N ARG A 57 9.70 -5.98 21.67
CA ARG A 57 10.82 -6.87 21.35
C ARG A 57 10.66 -7.51 19.97
N SER A 58 9.47 -8.00 19.66
CA SER A 58 9.18 -8.58 18.34
C SER A 58 9.07 -7.52 17.26
N LEU A 59 8.64 -6.30 17.61
CA LEU A 59 8.63 -5.17 16.68
C LEU A 59 10.06 -4.78 16.27
N LYS A 60 11.01 -4.69 17.23
CA LYS A 60 12.45 -4.43 16.96
C LYS A 60 13.10 -5.49 16.06
N ALA A 61 12.57 -6.71 16.03
CA ALA A 61 13.09 -7.79 15.20
C ALA A 61 12.64 -7.73 13.73
N VAL A 62 11.61 -6.93 13.40
CA VAL A 62 11.02 -6.88 12.06
C VAL A 62 11.31 -5.52 11.43
N ARG A 63 11.81 -5.53 10.20
CA ARG A 63 11.99 -4.28 9.45
C ARG A 63 10.63 -3.60 9.18
N PRO A 64 10.52 -2.27 9.34
CA PRO A 64 9.25 -1.56 9.18
C PRO A 64 8.59 -1.74 7.81
N ASP A 65 9.36 -1.83 6.73
CA ASP A 65 8.83 -2.01 5.37
C ASP A 65 8.12 -3.36 5.19
N ILE A 66 8.57 -4.40 5.92
CA ILE A 66 7.92 -5.71 5.94
C ILE A 66 6.57 -5.66 6.67
N LEU A 67 6.37 -4.73 7.61
CA LEU A 67 5.08 -4.56 8.30
C LEU A 67 3.96 -4.14 7.34
N LEU A 68 4.28 -3.39 6.29
CA LEU A 68 3.32 -3.08 5.22
C LEU A 68 2.85 -4.38 4.56
N LEU A 69 3.78 -5.23 4.14
CA LEU A 69 3.47 -6.51 3.49
C LEU A 69 2.74 -7.46 4.43
N LYS A 70 3.12 -7.50 5.72
CA LYS A 70 2.44 -8.31 6.74
C LYS A 70 0.99 -7.88 6.93
N THR A 71 0.74 -6.58 7.10
CA THR A 71 -0.63 -6.04 7.23
C THR A 71 -1.44 -6.30 5.95
N LEU A 72 -0.83 -6.15 4.78
CA LEU A 72 -1.47 -6.48 3.51
C LEU A 72 -1.83 -7.96 3.42
N ALA A 73 -0.87 -8.86 3.66
CA ALA A 73 -1.08 -10.29 3.60
C ALA A 73 -2.13 -10.77 4.61
N TYR A 74 -2.10 -10.26 5.85
CA TYR A 74 -3.12 -10.48 6.87
C TYR A 74 -4.52 -10.17 6.33
N ASN A 75 -4.69 -8.98 5.74
CA ASN A 75 -5.98 -8.54 5.20
C ASN A 75 -6.40 -9.31 3.93
N LEU A 76 -5.45 -9.76 3.11
CA LEU A 76 -5.74 -10.63 1.96
C LEU A 76 -6.28 -12.00 2.40
N VAL A 77 -5.76 -12.56 3.51
CA VAL A 77 -6.30 -13.78 4.14
C VAL A 77 -7.68 -13.49 4.75
N MET A 78 -7.79 -12.44 5.56
CA MET A 78 -9.02 -11.99 6.24
C MET A 78 -9.90 -11.09 5.35
N TRP A 79 -10.01 -11.44 4.06
CA TRP A 79 -10.62 -10.59 3.02
C TRP A 79 -12.05 -10.11 3.33
N ARG A 80 -12.82 -10.90 4.09
CA ARG A 80 -14.22 -10.60 4.42
C ARG A 80 -14.36 -9.47 5.44
N GLU A 81 -13.36 -9.28 6.29
CA GLU A 81 -13.39 -8.31 7.39
C GLU A 81 -13.00 -6.89 6.96
N ILE A 82 -12.53 -6.71 5.72
CA ILE A 82 -12.10 -5.42 5.20
C ILE A 82 -13.30 -4.48 5.06
N LEU A 83 -13.30 -3.40 5.83
CA LEU A 83 -14.35 -2.37 5.82
C LEU A 83 -13.79 -1.02 5.37
N PRO A 84 -14.52 -0.26 4.52
CA PRO A 84 -14.10 1.07 4.07
C PRO A 84 -14.42 2.12 5.15
N ARG A 85 -13.78 1.99 6.32
CA ARG A 85 -13.98 2.89 7.47
C ARG A 85 -12.65 3.28 8.09
N THR A 86 -12.61 4.50 8.64
CA THR A 86 -11.39 5.02 9.25
C THR A 86 -10.99 4.26 10.52
N SER A 87 -11.99 3.87 11.31
CA SER A 87 -11.81 3.04 12.50
C SER A 87 -11.20 1.68 12.16
N TRP A 88 -11.54 1.09 11.00
CA TRP A 88 -10.99 -0.18 10.56
C TRP A 88 -9.49 -0.08 10.24
N VAL A 89 -9.08 0.97 9.51
CA VAL A 89 -7.66 1.22 9.22
C VAL A 89 -6.86 1.41 10.51
N LYS A 90 -7.37 2.21 11.45
CA LYS A 90 -6.73 2.42 12.75
C LYS A 90 -6.67 1.13 13.59
N GLY A 91 -7.69 0.28 13.48
CA GLY A 91 -7.74 -1.03 14.17
C GLY A 91 -6.72 -2.06 13.69
N ASN A 92 -6.04 -1.82 12.56
CA ASN A 92 -4.92 -2.67 12.13
C ASN A 92 -3.62 -2.35 12.89
N VAL A 93 -3.53 -1.18 13.54
CA VAL A 93 -2.34 -0.75 14.29
C VAL A 93 -2.37 -1.41 15.68
N PRO A 94 -1.30 -2.11 16.11
CA PRO A 94 -1.22 -2.66 17.46
C PRO A 94 -1.28 -1.56 18.53
N ASP A 95 -1.93 -1.86 19.66
CA ASP A 95 -2.13 -0.89 20.75
C ASP A 95 -0.82 -0.29 21.25
N ILE A 96 0.28 -1.06 21.25
CA ILE A 96 1.60 -0.57 21.63
C ILE A 96 2.05 0.60 20.74
N VAL A 97 1.92 0.44 19.43
CA VAL A 97 2.32 1.46 18.46
C VAL A 97 1.36 2.65 18.53
N ALA A 98 0.05 2.38 18.65
CA ALA A 98 -0.96 3.43 18.78
C ALA A 98 -0.73 4.29 20.03
N ASN A 99 -0.52 3.66 21.19
CA ASN A 99 -0.28 4.35 22.46
C ASN A 99 1.03 5.15 22.42
N ALA A 100 2.11 4.57 21.89
CA ALA A 100 3.40 5.27 21.79
C ALA A 100 3.31 6.54 20.91
N VAL A 101 2.59 6.47 19.78
CA VAL A 101 2.36 7.65 18.92
C VAL A 101 1.55 8.73 19.63
N THR A 102 0.57 8.36 20.47
CA THR A 102 -0.18 9.36 21.26
C THR A 102 0.68 10.03 22.34
N CYS A 103 1.67 9.32 22.88
CA CYS A 103 2.59 9.85 23.89
C CYS A 103 3.58 10.88 23.33
N PHE A 104 3.89 10.85 22.03
CA PHE A 104 4.68 11.91 21.37
C PHE A 104 4.09 13.31 21.56
N SER A 105 2.77 13.42 21.80
CA SER A 105 2.10 14.69 22.01
C SER A 105 2.21 15.22 23.45
N LYS A 106 2.64 14.44 24.44
CA LYS A 106 2.49 14.77 25.88
C LYS A 106 3.80 15.04 26.62
N TYR A 107 4.93 14.49 26.19
CA TYR A 107 6.20 14.60 26.91
C TYR A 107 7.36 14.76 25.93
N ASP A 108 7.86 15.98 25.77
CA ASP A 108 9.09 16.29 25.01
C ASP A 108 10.36 16.12 25.89
N HIS A 109 10.23 15.73 27.17
CA HIS A 109 11.31 15.88 28.17
C HIS A 109 11.52 14.72 29.18
N LEU A 110 11.02 13.51 28.92
CA LEU A 110 11.37 12.34 29.74
C LEU A 110 11.70 11.18 28.79
N VAL A 111 12.88 11.26 28.18
CA VAL A 111 13.41 10.20 27.33
C VAL A 111 13.85 9.07 28.25
N ASP A 112 13.03 8.03 28.30
CA ASP A 112 13.53 6.69 28.61
C ASP A 112 14.32 6.27 27.35
N ASP A 113 15.66 6.19 27.46
CA ASP A 113 16.59 5.99 26.33
C ASP A 113 16.35 4.69 25.53
N ASP A 114 15.44 3.82 25.97
CA ASP A 114 15.18 2.50 25.39
C ASP A 114 14.09 2.46 24.29
N VAL A 115 13.35 3.55 24.08
CA VAL A 115 12.25 3.61 23.11
C VAL A 115 12.71 4.23 21.79
N ASP A 116 12.87 3.39 20.77
CA ASP A 116 13.22 3.81 19.41
C ASP A 116 12.01 4.48 18.72
N ASP A 117 11.97 5.81 18.87
CA ASP A 117 10.98 6.70 18.30
C ASP A 117 10.88 6.62 16.76
N GLU A 118 12.00 6.39 16.08
CA GLU A 118 12.05 6.22 14.63
C GLU A 118 11.35 4.92 14.23
N LEU A 119 11.71 3.80 14.88
CA LEU A 119 11.08 2.50 14.65
C LEU A 119 9.55 2.56 14.83
N ILE A 120 9.08 3.18 15.91
CA ILE A 120 7.63 3.33 16.19
C ILE A 120 6.96 4.14 15.09
N SER A 121 7.58 5.27 14.72
CA SER A 121 7.03 6.17 13.71
C SER A 121 6.96 5.49 12.33
N GLN A 122 8.03 4.80 11.92
CA GLN A 122 8.07 4.05 10.67
C GLN A 122 7.07 2.89 10.68
N SER A 123 6.97 2.15 11.78
CA SER A 123 6.04 1.03 11.94
C SER A 123 4.58 1.48 11.78
N TYR A 124 4.21 2.58 12.45
CA TYR A 124 2.88 3.17 12.30
C TYR A 124 2.57 3.52 10.84
N CYS A 125 3.51 4.20 10.16
CA CYS A 125 3.34 4.63 8.78
C CYS A 125 3.14 3.45 7.81
N TYR A 126 3.97 2.41 7.93
CA TYR A 126 3.89 1.23 7.07
C TYR A 126 2.65 0.36 7.35
N ILE A 127 2.24 0.19 8.61
CA ILE A 127 1.02 -0.56 8.96
C ILE A 127 -0.22 0.12 8.39
N VAL A 128 -0.35 1.44 8.61
CA VAL A 128 -1.48 2.22 8.07
C VAL A 128 -1.49 2.16 6.54
N THR A 129 -0.32 2.28 5.92
CA THR A 129 -0.18 2.16 4.45
C THR A 129 -0.62 0.79 3.95
N GLY A 130 -0.21 -0.30 4.61
CA GLY A 130 -0.62 -1.67 4.25
C GLY A 130 -2.13 -1.89 4.36
N ALA A 131 -2.77 -1.31 5.38
CA ALA A 131 -4.22 -1.34 5.53
C ALA A 131 -4.93 -0.54 4.41
N CYS A 132 -4.44 0.66 4.07
CA CYS A 132 -4.95 1.45 2.94
C CYS A 132 -4.77 0.71 1.60
N PHE A 133 -3.64 0.03 1.42
CA PHE A 133 -3.36 -0.76 0.23
C PHE A 133 -4.32 -1.95 0.12
N SER A 134 -4.64 -2.59 1.25
CA SER A 134 -5.64 -3.67 1.34
C SER A 134 -7.04 -3.20 0.91
N LEU A 135 -7.43 -1.99 1.31
CA LEU A 135 -8.68 -1.37 0.81
C LEU A 135 -8.64 -1.17 -0.70
N GLY A 136 -7.50 -0.72 -1.23
CA GLY A 136 -7.29 -0.58 -2.67
C GLY A 136 -7.58 -1.87 -3.42
N PHE A 137 -7.06 -2.99 -2.93
CA PHE A 137 -7.26 -4.30 -3.54
C PHE A 137 -8.71 -4.80 -3.40
N LYS A 138 -9.32 -4.61 -2.23
CA LYS A 138 -10.70 -5.04 -1.95
C LYS A 138 -11.73 -4.31 -2.81
N PHE A 139 -11.54 -3.00 -2.95
CA PHE A 139 -12.47 -2.10 -3.64
C PHE A 139 -11.92 -1.65 -4.99
N ALA A 140 -11.02 -2.44 -5.59
CA ALA A 140 -10.56 -2.22 -6.95
C ALA A 140 -11.77 -2.06 -7.87
N ALA A 141 -11.81 -0.96 -8.63
CA ALA A 141 -12.89 -0.61 -9.54
C ALA A 141 -14.30 -0.43 -8.93
N PHE A 142 -14.47 -0.42 -7.60
CA PHE A 142 -15.81 -0.31 -7.01
C PHE A 142 -16.44 1.09 -7.14
N LYS A 143 -15.72 2.08 -7.71
CA LYS A 143 -16.15 3.47 -7.99
C LYS A 143 -16.94 4.13 -6.85
N ASN A 144 -16.84 3.59 -5.64
CA ASN A 144 -17.76 3.94 -4.58
C ASN A 144 -17.30 5.28 -4.02
N VAL A 145 -18.17 6.27 -4.16
CA VAL A 145 -17.95 7.64 -3.70
C VAL A 145 -17.68 7.67 -2.18
N MET A 146 -18.02 6.62 -1.42
CA MET A 146 -17.61 6.46 -0.01
C MET A 146 -16.09 6.42 0.20
N PHE A 147 -15.29 5.97 -0.77
CA PHE A 147 -13.83 5.98 -0.62
C PHE A 147 -13.25 7.40 -0.68
N LEU A 148 -13.90 8.28 -1.47
CA LEU A 148 -13.58 9.71 -1.59
C LEU A 148 -14.22 10.55 -0.48
N HIS A 149 -15.45 10.20 -0.06
CA HIS A 149 -16.18 10.83 1.04
C HIS A 149 -15.97 10.16 2.40
N LEU A 150 -14.89 9.41 2.58
CA LEU A 150 -14.22 9.25 3.88
C LEU A 150 -13.57 10.61 4.26
N HIS A 151 -14.42 11.64 4.23
CA HIS A 151 -14.16 13.02 4.55
C HIS A 151 -13.44 13.08 5.89
N ASP A 152 -12.33 13.80 5.85
CA ASP A 152 -11.63 14.48 6.93
C ASP A 152 -10.41 13.86 7.62
N ASP A 153 -10.11 12.54 7.56
CA ASP A 153 -8.92 12.07 8.33
C ASP A 153 -7.98 11.01 7.74
N ILE A 154 -8.38 10.12 6.83
CA ILE A 154 -7.48 9.00 6.44
C ILE A 154 -6.89 9.12 5.04
N PHE A 155 -7.68 9.46 4.03
CA PHE A 155 -7.19 9.48 2.64
C PHE A 155 -6.66 10.85 2.20
N GLN A 156 -7.24 11.96 2.68
CA GLN A 156 -6.77 13.31 2.35
C GLN A 156 -5.67 13.86 3.28
N PHE A 157 -5.63 13.44 4.55
CA PHE A 157 -5.23 14.40 5.59
C PHE A 157 -4.09 14.05 6.54
N SER A 158 -3.54 12.84 6.54
CA SER A 158 -2.25 12.68 7.24
C SER A 158 -1.11 13.07 6.31
N PHE A 159 -0.91 12.35 5.21
CA PHE A 159 0.33 12.42 4.42
C PHE A 159 0.45 13.52 3.35
N LEU A 160 -0.65 13.97 2.74
CA LEU A 160 -0.61 15.11 1.80
C LEU A 160 -0.49 16.47 2.53
N LYS A 161 -1.08 16.60 3.73
CA LYS A 161 -0.92 17.75 4.64
C LYS A 161 0.51 17.96 5.14
N ILE A 162 1.32 16.90 5.12
CA ILE A 162 2.73 16.92 5.54
C ILE A 162 3.62 17.60 4.49
N PHE A 163 3.26 17.54 3.20
CA PHE A 163 4.05 18.11 2.10
C PHE A 163 3.39 19.27 1.35
N LEU A 164 2.12 19.60 1.64
CA LEU A 164 1.40 20.74 1.03
C LEU A 164 0.79 21.60 2.13
N PRO A 165 1.48 22.68 2.54
CA PRO A 165 1.00 23.58 3.59
C PRO A 165 -0.29 24.34 3.28
N ASP A 166 -0.71 24.41 2.02
CA ASP A 166 -1.75 25.36 1.57
C ASP A 166 -3.20 24.84 1.54
N ALA A 167 -3.44 23.54 1.75
CA ALA A 167 -4.81 22.99 1.74
C ALA A 167 -5.33 22.72 3.17
N ARG A 168 -5.89 23.74 3.81
CA ARG A 168 -6.46 23.70 5.18
C ARG A 168 -7.90 23.14 5.20
N PRO A 169 -8.26 22.41 6.28
CA PRO A 169 -9.14 22.99 7.31
C PRO A 169 -8.61 22.80 8.75
N ALA A 170 -9.11 23.66 9.64
CA ALA A 170 -8.45 24.17 10.84
C ALA A 170 -8.67 23.41 12.18
N HIS A 171 -9.05 22.12 12.17
CA HIS A 171 -9.60 21.50 13.39
C HIS A 171 -8.94 20.21 13.91
N LEU A 172 -7.77 19.79 13.40
CA LEU A 172 -6.99 18.71 14.03
C LEU A 172 -5.64 19.20 14.54
N LYS A 173 -5.33 18.90 15.81
CA LYS A 173 -4.12 19.36 16.53
C LYS A 173 -2.85 18.98 15.72
N PRO A 174 -2.16 19.97 15.11
CA PRO A 174 -1.19 19.75 14.03
C PRO A 174 0.21 19.29 14.47
N ILE A 175 0.46 19.11 15.76
CA ILE A 175 1.81 18.95 16.32
C ILE A 175 2.29 17.49 16.27
N SER A 176 1.42 16.53 16.60
CA SER A 176 1.76 15.10 16.67
C SER A 176 2.13 14.48 15.31
N ILE A 177 1.43 14.85 14.23
CA ILE A 177 1.69 14.31 12.88
C ILE A 177 3.02 14.83 12.32
N ARG A 178 3.36 16.11 12.57
CA ARG A 178 4.63 16.69 12.11
C ARG A 178 5.84 16.02 12.78
N GLN A 179 5.74 15.76 14.08
CA GLN A 179 6.78 15.04 14.82
C GLN A 179 6.92 13.60 14.34
N LEU A 180 5.81 12.90 14.11
CA LEU A 180 5.81 11.53 13.56
C LEU A 180 6.55 11.46 12.21
N VAL A 181 6.30 12.41 11.31
CA VAL A 181 6.97 12.45 10.00
C VAL A 181 8.45 12.69 10.13
N LYS A 182 8.81 13.68 10.96
CA LYS A 182 10.21 14.03 11.18
C LYS A 182 10.99 12.85 11.72
N LYS A 183 10.38 12.09 12.65
CA LYS A 183 10.94 10.87 13.25
C LYS A 183 10.96 9.69 12.27
N ALA A 184 9.96 9.54 11.39
CA ALA A 184 9.91 8.42 10.43
C ALA A 184 10.91 8.55 9.27
N GLY A 185 11.31 9.78 8.93
CA GLY A 185 12.25 10.07 7.86
C GLY A 185 11.61 10.23 6.48
N ARG A 186 12.23 11.07 5.64
CA ARG A 186 11.71 11.49 4.32
C ARG A 186 11.41 10.30 3.39
N TYR A 187 12.35 9.37 3.25
CA TYR A 187 12.23 8.23 2.34
C TYR A 187 11.05 7.31 2.68
N THR A 188 10.88 6.97 3.96
CA THR A 188 9.75 6.15 4.44
C THR A 188 8.43 6.80 4.09
N ILE A 189 8.36 8.11 4.32
CA ILE A 189 7.16 8.89 4.13
C ILE A 189 6.81 9.00 2.64
N GLU A 190 7.77 9.29 1.76
CA GLU A 190 7.57 9.33 0.31
C GLU A 190 7.14 7.96 -0.25
N SER A 191 7.74 6.89 0.27
CA SER A 191 7.35 5.51 -0.09
C SER A 191 5.91 5.20 0.30
N CYS A 192 5.49 5.57 1.51
CA CYS A 192 4.12 5.42 1.99
C CYS A 192 3.13 6.25 1.15
N ILE A 193 3.48 7.49 0.79
CA ILE A 193 2.65 8.32 -0.10
C ILE A 193 2.49 7.66 -1.46
N GLY A 194 3.58 7.18 -2.06
CA GLY A 194 3.54 6.49 -3.35
C GLY A 194 2.61 5.28 -3.32
N ALA A 195 2.70 4.45 -2.28
CA ALA A 195 1.83 3.29 -2.11
C ALA A 195 0.35 3.66 -1.88
N ILE A 196 0.06 4.70 -1.08
CA ILE A 196 -1.32 5.19 -0.86
C ILE A 196 -1.90 5.76 -2.16
N LEU A 197 -1.12 6.56 -2.89
CA LEU A 197 -1.53 7.14 -4.16
C LEU A 197 -1.85 6.04 -5.19
N LEU A 198 -1.04 4.99 -5.21
CA LEU A 198 -1.28 3.81 -6.02
C LEU A 198 -2.56 3.07 -5.59
N ALA A 199 -2.81 2.91 -4.29
CA ALA A 199 -4.06 2.34 -3.78
C ALA A 199 -5.29 3.15 -4.21
N MET A 200 -5.21 4.49 -4.16
CA MET A 200 -6.28 5.37 -4.68
C MET A 200 -6.48 5.17 -6.18
N GLY A 201 -5.38 5.07 -6.95
CA GLY A 201 -5.41 4.76 -8.38
C GLY A 201 -6.10 3.43 -8.70
N ILE A 202 -5.88 2.39 -7.88
CA ILE A 202 -6.54 1.08 -8.03
C ILE A 202 -8.06 1.20 -7.80
N VAL A 203 -8.50 1.93 -6.78
CA VAL A 203 -9.94 2.10 -6.50
C VAL A 203 -10.62 2.91 -7.62
N MET A 204 -9.95 3.96 -8.11
CA MET A 204 -10.48 4.89 -9.11
C MET A 204 -10.13 4.51 -10.56
N ALA A 205 -9.69 3.28 -10.79
CA ALA A 205 -9.17 2.84 -12.08
C ALA A 205 -10.20 3.03 -13.21
N GLY A 206 -9.80 3.76 -14.26
CA GLY A 206 -10.61 4.06 -15.44
C GLY A 206 -11.70 5.14 -15.24
N THR A 207 -11.79 5.79 -14.08
CA THR A 207 -12.84 6.79 -13.82
C THR A 207 -12.50 8.20 -14.29
N GLY A 208 -11.21 8.55 -14.41
CA GLY A 208 -10.80 9.93 -14.66
C GLY A 208 -11.15 10.92 -13.52
N ASN A 209 -11.29 10.45 -12.27
CA ASN A 209 -11.65 11.31 -11.13
C ASN A 209 -10.75 12.56 -11.01
N LEU A 210 -11.37 13.75 -11.03
CA LEU A 210 -10.68 15.04 -11.06
C LEU A 210 -9.91 15.35 -9.77
N ASP A 211 -10.44 14.95 -8.61
CA ASP A 211 -9.80 15.24 -7.33
C ASP A 211 -8.51 14.45 -7.15
N LEU A 212 -8.53 13.16 -7.49
CA LEU A 212 -7.32 12.34 -7.54
C LEU A 212 -6.34 12.86 -8.59
N LEU A 213 -6.82 13.31 -9.76
CA LEU A 213 -5.95 13.92 -10.78
C LEU A 213 -5.25 15.18 -10.27
N ARG A 214 -5.94 16.04 -9.52
CA ARG A 214 -5.36 17.25 -8.91
C ARG A 214 -4.23 16.89 -7.94
N ILE A 215 -4.44 15.86 -7.11
CA ILE A 215 -3.43 15.34 -6.18
C ILE A 215 -2.22 14.79 -6.96
N ILE A 216 -2.47 13.96 -7.97
CA ILE A 216 -1.42 13.38 -8.82
C ILE A 216 -0.63 14.47 -9.53
N ARG A 217 -1.30 15.50 -10.08
CA ARG A 217 -0.65 16.64 -10.75
C ARG A 217 0.23 17.42 -9.78
N CYS A 218 -0.21 17.59 -8.55
CA CYS A 218 0.59 18.23 -7.51
C CYS A 218 1.83 17.39 -7.15
N CYS A 219 1.69 16.07 -7.06
CA CYS A 219 2.82 15.16 -6.83
C CYS A 219 3.81 15.16 -8.00
N HIS A 220 3.30 15.14 -9.24
CA HIS A 220 4.11 15.20 -10.46
C HIS A 220 4.90 16.51 -10.58
N GLY A 221 4.35 17.63 -10.14
CA GLY A 221 5.02 18.93 -10.16
C GLY A 221 6.18 19.07 -9.16
N ARG A 222 6.40 18.10 -8.27
CA ARG A 222 7.54 18.07 -7.33
C ARG A 222 8.80 17.58 -8.02
N LEU A 223 9.34 18.43 -8.89
CA LEU A 223 10.67 18.26 -9.46
C LEU A 223 11.67 18.87 -8.48
N ASP A 224 12.07 18.10 -7.46
CA ASP A 224 13.27 18.46 -6.70
C ASP A 224 14.47 18.12 -7.58
N PHE A 225 15.16 19.16 -8.06
CA PHE A 225 16.20 19.07 -9.09
C PHE A 225 17.52 18.39 -8.64
N ASP A 226 17.63 17.95 -7.37
CA ASP A 226 18.93 17.62 -6.77
C ASP A 226 19.06 16.24 -6.09
N ASP A 227 18.02 15.38 -6.07
CA ASP A 227 18.06 14.11 -5.33
C ASP A 227 17.88 12.87 -6.20
N SER A 228 18.80 11.92 -6.08
CA SER A 228 18.75 10.55 -6.63
C SER A 228 17.53 9.72 -6.19
N ASN A 229 16.68 10.26 -5.31
CA ASN A 229 15.44 9.64 -4.81
C ASN A 229 14.19 10.02 -5.64
N LEU A 230 14.35 10.77 -6.73
CA LEU A 230 13.24 11.25 -7.56
C LEU A 230 12.48 10.12 -8.29
N CYS A 231 13.21 9.08 -8.73
CA CYS A 231 12.67 7.99 -9.56
C CYS A 231 11.54 7.17 -8.89
N PRO A 232 11.67 6.70 -7.63
CA PRO A 232 10.65 5.83 -7.02
C PRO A 232 9.29 6.51 -6.82
N PHE A 233 9.29 7.76 -6.36
CA PHE A 233 8.06 8.53 -6.12
C PHE A 233 7.32 8.85 -7.42
N HIS A 234 8.06 9.22 -8.47
CA HIS A 234 7.51 9.51 -9.79
C HIS A 234 6.91 8.26 -10.42
N MET A 235 7.56 7.10 -10.28
CA MET A 235 7.02 5.83 -10.77
C MET A 235 5.64 5.56 -10.15
N ALA A 236 5.52 5.64 -8.82
CA ALA A 236 4.24 5.43 -8.14
C ALA A 236 3.15 6.42 -8.60
N THR A 237 3.53 7.69 -8.76
CA THR A 237 2.65 8.77 -9.19
C THR A 237 2.14 8.57 -10.61
N HIS A 238 3.02 8.22 -11.55
CA HIS A 238 2.65 7.96 -12.94
C HIS A 238 1.90 6.64 -13.13
N MET A 239 2.18 5.62 -12.30
CA MET A 239 1.36 4.42 -12.26
C MET A 239 -0.07 4.72 -11.81
N ALA A 240 -0.24 5.53 -10.75
CA ALA A 240 -1.56 5.98 -10.31
C ALA A 240 -2.29 6.81 -11.40
N LEU A 241 -1.56 7.68 -12.11
CA LEU A 241 -2.10 8.43 -13.26
C LEU A 241 -2.57 7.50 -14.38
N GLY A 242 -1.76 6.49 -14.73
CA GLY A 242 -2.10 5.51 -15.74
C GLY A 242 -3.33 4.68 -15.38
N LEU A 243 -3.46 4.28 -14.10
CA LEU A 243 -4.64 3.59 -13.61
C LEU A 243 -5.90 4.46 -13.69
N LEU A 244 -5.80 5.74 -13.33
CA LEU A 244 -6.92 6.67 -13.38
C LEU A 244 -7.57 6.75 -14.77
N PHE A 245 -6.74 6.68 -15.81
CA PHE A 245 -7.15 6.69 -17.23
C PHE A 245 -6.92 5.34 -17.93
N LEU A 246 -7.05 4.23 -17.20
CA LEU A 246 -6.78 2.89 -17.72
C LEU A 246 -7.57 2.63 -19.02
N GLY A 247 -6.84 2.34 -20.11
CA GLY A 247 -7.41 2.16 -21.45
C GLY A 247 -8.23 3.34 -21.96
N GLY A 248 -7.86 4.57 -21.57
CA GLY A 248 -8.61 5.79 -21.89
C GLY A 248 -9.96 5.88 -21.19
N GLY A 249 -10.10 5.25 -20.03
CA GLY A 249 -11.35 5.18 -19.26
C GLY A 249 -12.28 4.03 -19.66
N ARG A 250 -11.85 3.16 -20.58
CA ARG A 250 -12.65 2.01 -21.03
C ARG A 250 -12.43 0.74 -20.20
N PHE A 251 -11.30 0.68 -19.50
CA PHE A 251 -10.90 -0.47 -18.73
C PHE A 251 -10.96 -0.16 -17.24
N SER A 252 -11.19 -1.19 -16.44
CA SER A 252 -11.07 -1.12 -14.99
C SER A 252 -10.42 -2.41 -14.46
N LEU A 253 -10.21 -2.51 -13.16
CA LEU A 253 -9.52 -3.65 -12.53
C LEU A 253 -10.51 -4.66 -11.96
N LYS A 254 -10.22 -5.95 -12.10
CA LYS A 254 -11.02 -7.03 -11.53
C LYS A 254 -10.57 -7.40 -10.11
N GLY A 255 -11.52 -7.89 -9.31
CA GLY A 255 -11.30 -8.38 -7.94
C GLY A 255 -11.20 -9.91 -7.80
N ASP A 256 -11.02 -10.66 -8.88
CA ASP A 256 -10.79 -12.11 -8.82
C ASP A 256 -9.40 -12.46 -8.26
N ASN A 257 -9.21 -13.73 -7.88
CA ASN A 257 -7.99 -14.14 -7.17
C ASN A 257 -6.74 -14.00 -8.05
N PHE A 258 -6.84 -14.28 -9.35
CA PHE A 258 -5.73 -14.15 -10.28
C PHE A 258 -5.39 -12.68 -10.52
N SER A 259 -6.40 -11.82 -10.71
CA SER A 259 -6.20 -10.38 -10.84
C SER A 259 -5.58 -9.76 -9.59
N ILE A 260 -5.98 -10.19 -8.39
CA ILE A 260 -5.35 -9.76 -7.14
C ILE A 260 -3.86 -10.15 -7.10
N ALA A 261 -3.51 -11.37 -7.49
CA ALA A 261 -2.11 -11.81 -7.56
C ALA A 261 -1.30 -11.01 -8.58
N ALA A 262 -1.86 -10.78 -9.78
CA ALA A 262 -1.23 -9.99 -10.83
C ALA A 262 -1.06 -8.51 -10.41
N MET A 263 -2.06 -7.93 -9.74
CA MET A 263 -1.98 -6.60 -9.14
C MET A 263 -0.93 -6.53 -8.04
N LEU A 264 -0.81 -7.55 -7.18
CA LEU A 264 0.19 -7.54 -6.11
C LEU A 264 1.62 -7.55 -6.69
N ALA A 265 1.84 -8.32 -7.76
CA ALA A 265 3.09 -8.30 -8.49
C ALA A 265 3.33 -6.94 -9.17
N ALA A 266 2.33 -6.38 -9.86
CA ALA A 266 2.47 -5.11 -10.56
C ALA A 266 2.64 -3.91 -9.62
N PHE A 267 1.94 -3.91 -8.49
CA PHE A 267 1.85 -2.79 -7.56
C PHE A 267 2.66 -3.03 -6.28
N PHE A 268 3.61 -3.96 -6.30
CA PHE A 268 4.47 -4.27 -5.16
C PHE A 268 5.04 -2.98 -4.50
N PRO A 269 4.81 -2.73 -3.20
CA PRO A 269 5.01 -1.43 -2.56
C PRO A 269 6.48 -1.15 -2.18
N LYS A 270 7.40 -1.43 -3.11
CA LYS A 270 8.82 -1.12 -3.04
C LYS A 270 9.30 -0.64 -4.42
N PHE A 271 9.49 0.68 -4.55
CA PHE A 271 9.86 1.31 -5.82
C PHE A 271 11.38 1.36 -6.00
N PRO A 272 11.87 1.33 -7.26
CA PRO A 272 13.29 1.35 -7.57
C PRO A 272 13.92 2.69 -7.18
N ILE A 273 15.13 2.68 -6.63
CA ILE A 273 15.83 3.92 -6.23
C ILE A 273 16.29 4.70 -7.47
N HIS A 274 16.75 3.99 -8.50
CA HIS A 274 17.16 4.56 -9.78
C HIS A 274 16.62 3.73 -10.94
N LEU A 275 16.69 4.24 -12.18
CA LEU A 275 16.06 3.63 -13.36
C LEU A 275 16.44 2.16 -13.58
N ASN A 276 17.68 1.76 -13.31
CA ASN A 276 18.14 0.37 -13.50
C ASN A 276 18.06 -0.49 -12.21
N ASP A 277 17.42 -0.01 -11.14
CA ASP A 277 17.32 -0.75 -9.88
C ASP A 277 16.26 -1.85 -9.99
N ASN A 278 16.72 -3.09 -9.90
CA ASN A 278 15.87 -4.28 -9.82
C ASN A 278 16.18 -5.11 -8.57
N ARG A 279 16.85 -4.53 -7.56
CA ARG A 279 17.38 -5.25 -6.40
C ARG A 279 16.28 -5.89 -5.54
N TYR A 280 15.18 -5.16 -5.32
CA TYR A 280 14.09 -5.60 -4.46
C TYR A 280 12.85 -6.06 -5.23
N HIS A 281 12.68 -5.60 -6.46
CA HIS A 281 11.55 -5.94 -7.29
C HIS A 281 11.90 -5.76 -8.77
N LEU A 282 11.58 -6.75 -9.59
CA LEU A 282 11.81 -6.70 -11.02
C LEU A 282 10.84 -5.73 -11.69
N GLN A 283 11.34 -4.68 -12.33
CA GLN A 283 10.51 -3.64 -12.93
C GLN A 283 9.58 -4.16 -14.05
N ALA A 284 9.96 -5.23 -14.76
CA ALA A 284 9.09 -5.82 -15.78
C ALA A 284 7.74 -6.32 -15.21
N LEU A 285 7.70 -6.75 -13.95
CA LEU A 285 6.47 -7.22 -13.28
C LEU A 285 5.43 -6.11 -13.12
N ARG A 286 5.86 -4.84 -13.19
CA ARG A 286 4.99 -3.66 -13.09
C ARG A 286 3.95 -3.60 -14.19
N HIS A 287 4.12 -4.32 -15.30
CA HIS A 287 3.16 -4.40 -16.40
C HIS A 287 2.12 -5.53 -16.23
N LEU A 288 2.23 -6.36 -15.18
CA LEU A 288 1.26 -7.44 -14.95
C LEU A 288 -0.15 -6.94 -14.59
N TYR A 289 -0.35 -5.64 -14.34
CA TYR A 289 -1.68 -5.06 -14.14
C TYR A 289 -2.61 -5.27 -15.34
N VAL A 290 -2.05 -5.51 -16.54
CA VAL A 290 -2.81 -5.81 -17.75
C VAL A 290 -3.65 -7.08 -17.58
N PHE A 291 -3.15 -8.09 -16.86
CA PHE A 291 -3.92 -9.31 -16.57
C PHE A 291 -5.12 -9.09 -15.64
N ALA A 292 -5.00 -8.07 -14.78
CA ALA A 292 -6.08 -7.65 -13.89
C ALA A 292 -7.05 -6.67 -14.56
N SER A 293 -6.70 -6.13 -15.74
CA SER A 293 -7.51 -5.17 -16.46
C SER A 293 -8.64 -5.88 -17.23
N ASP A 294 -9.81 -5.28 -17.24
CA ASP A 294 -10.97 -5.77 -17.98
C ASP A 294 -11.75 -4.62 -18.62
N PHE A 295 -12.42 -4.89 -19.72
CA PHE A 295 -13.19 -3.91 -20.46
C PHE A 295 -14.56 -3.71 -19.78
N VAL A 296 -14.83 -2.50 -19.29
CA VAL A 296 -16.06 -2.18 -18.52
C VAL A 296 -16.82 -1.00 -19.15
N ALA A 297 -16.35 -0.48 -20.30
CA ALA A 297 -17.01 0.63 -20.96
C ALA A 297 -18.36 0.21 -21.54
N LEU A 298 -19.41 0.94 -21.19
CA LEU A 298 -20.70 0.86 -21.86
C LEU A 298 -20.86 2.11 -22.72
N SER A 299 -20.95 1.94 -24.04
CA SER A 299 -21.35 2.99 -24.98
C SER A 299 -22.76 2.69 -25.45
N THR A 300 -23.55 3.75 -25.53
CA THR A 300 -24.92 3.76 -26.04
C THR A 300 -24.93 4.47 -27.37
N LYS A 301 -25.49 3.82 -28.39
CA LYS A 301 -25.61 4.37 -29.74
C LYS A 301 -27.06 4.51 -30.12
N ASP A 302 -27.38 5.62 -30.78
CA ASP A 302 -28.69 5.81 -31.40
C ASP A 302 -28.83 4.83 -32.57
N ALA A 303 -29.93 4.07 -32.58
CA ALA A 303 -30.21 3.06 -33.60
C ALA A 303 -30.40 3.66 -35.00
N SER A 304 -30.85 4.92 -35.09
CA SER A 304 -31.14 5.56 -36.37
C SER A 304 -29.89 6.19 -37.01
N THR A 305 -29.06 6.84 -36.21
CA THR A 305 -27.87 7.58 -36.69
C THR A 305 -26.55 6.82 -36.51
N ASN A 306 -26.52 5.76 -35.70
CA ASN A 306 -25.32 5.02 -35.29
C ASN A 306 -24.26 5.90 -34.56
N CYS A 307 -24.68 7.06 -34.07
CA CYS A 307 -23.85 7.98 -33.29
C CYS A 307 -23.91 7.64 -31.79
N ASP A 308 -22.82 7.91 -31.06
CA ASP A 308 -22.80 7.79 -29.60
C ASP A 308 -23.75 8.83 -28.97
N VAL A 309 -24.58 8.39 -28.03
CA VAL A 309 -25.57 9.23 -27.34
C VAL A 309 -25.51 8.99 -25.83
N SER A 310 -25.68 10.05 -25.03
CA SER A 310 -25.80 9.93 -23.58
C SER A 310 -27.23 9.54 -23.20
N THR A 311 -27.39 8.46 -22.45
CA THR A 311 -28.70 8.00 -21.95
C THR A 311 -28.58 7.43 -20.55
N ASP A 312 -29.69 7.40 -19.83
CA ASP A 312 -29.74 6.89 -18.46
C ASP A 312 -29.77 5.36 -18.47
N VAL A 313 -28.85 4.75 -17.72
CA VAL A 313 -28.75 3.30 -17.58
C VAL A 313 -29.00 2.94 -16.13
N ALA A 314 -30.06 2.18 -15.87
CA ALA A 314 -30.33 1.61 -14.56
C ALA A 314 -29.57 0.28 -14.40
N VAL A 315 -28.68 0.20 -13.41
CA VAL A 315 -27.92 -1.00 -13.08
C VAL A 315 -28.35 -1.50 -11.71
N THR A 316 -28.76 -2.77 -11.60
CA THR A 316 -29.10 -3.41 -10.33
C THR A 316 -28.00 -4.38 -9.92
N PHE A 317 -27.33 -4.08 -8.82
CA PHE A 317 -26.35 -4.99 -8.23
C PHE A 317 -27.07 -6.07 -7.43
N LYS A 318 -26.75 -7.34 -7.69
CA LYS A 318 -27.19 -8.44 -6.83
C LYS A 318 -26.37 -8.39 -5.54
N VAL A 319 -27.01 -8.02 -4.43
CA VAL A 319 -26.40 -8.11 -3.10
C VAL A 319 -26.27 -9.58 -2.75
N TYR A 320 -25.08 -10.14 -2.93
CA TYR A 320 -24.77 -11.46 -2.38
C TYR A 320 -24.51 -11.31 -0.88
N THR A 321 -25.58 -11.35 -0.08
CA THR A 321 -25.49 -11.73 1.34
C THR A 321 -25.12 -13.21 1.38
N ARG A 322 -23.82 -13.50 1.30
CA ARG A 322 -23.33 -14.87 1.51
C ARG A 322 -23.11 -15.05 3.00
N VAL A 323 -24.02 -15.84 3.59
CA VAL A 323 -23.96 -16.44 4.93
C VAL A 323 -22.57 -16.99 5.22
#